data_AF-A0A9P5AFV5-F1
#
_entry.id   AF-A0A9P5AFV5-F1
#
_cell.length_a   1.000
_cell.length_b   1.000
_cell.length_c   1.000
_cell.angle_alpha   90.00
_cell.angle_beta   90.00
_cell.angle_gamma   90.00
#
_symmetry.space_group_name_H-M   'P 1'
#
loop_
_entity.id
_entity.type
_entity.pdbx_description
1 polymer ?
#
loop_
_entity_poly.entity_id
_entity_poly.type
_entity_poly.pdbx_seq_one_letter_code
_entity_poly.pdbx_strand_id
1 'polypeptide(L)'
;MKVTYEVVHWSLGSPIVMQSAIKLSNRLKQASDMPSARTNLGPLTTQWKYPDRCTVPVIGCSACDGGWQAQTCGDNDANTQGVLDDTDCWPPRQTSMKAGNAVNGWGFYSPAFECPKGYSTACSATGPETGNFNFQFSIQDDERVIGCCPSGYTCASPGGPQTCSTIISRGSLQVASCSTKETVLNWMTLPATVTEDTSTATIDGITIYAPMFQLNWRDKDLSLSSGSTRSATTVSVPEETGTSSSSSDGSSSGGLSTGAQAGIGVGVGVVGLAIIGAAFYLWRRRKRATPVAELETKGDQKAAEPVLTHGSPPPQYPPAELDATSSRHEM
;
A
#
# COMPACT_ATOMS: atom_id res chain seq x y z
N MET A 1 11.18 33.16 -47.61
CA MET A 1 11.68 32.00 -46.83
C MET A 1 10.49 31.36 -46.15
N LYS A 2 10.03 30.20 -46.64
CA LYS A 2 8.94 29.40 -46.06
C LYS A 2 9.57 28.30 -45.21
N VAL A 3 9.20 28.21 -43.94
CA VAL A 3 9.60 27.13 -43.03
C VAL A 3 8.50 26.07 -43.12
N THR A 4 8.85 24.88 -43.60
CA THR A 4 7.99 23.70 -43.65
C THR A 4 8.05 22.97 -42.32
N TYR A 5 6.89 22.67 -41.73
CA TYR A 5 6.75 21.79 -40.57
C TYR A 5 6.59 20.35 -41.08
N GLU A 6 7.48 19.44 -40.67
CA GLU A 6 7.30 18.00 -40.88
C GLU A 6 6.28 17.46 -39.87
N VAL A 7 5.22 16.84 -40.39
CA VAL A 7 4.25 16.07 -39.63
C VAL A 7 4.85 14.68 -39.41
N VAL A 8 5.27 14.39 -38.17
CA VAL A 8 5.69 13.05 -37.77
C VAL A 8 4.43 12.19 -37.63
N HIS A 9 4.17 11.35 -38.64
CA HIS A 9 3.16 10.30 -38.58
C HIS A 9 3.58 9.23 -37.58
N TRP A 10 2.80 9.04 -36.51
CA TRP A 10 2.95 7.92 -35.58
C TRP A 10 2.50 6.65 -36.30
N SER A 11 3.46 5.81 -36.68
CA SER A 11 3.20 4.47 -37.21
C SER A 11 2.56 3.61 -36.11
N LEU A 12 1.45 2.94 -36.45
CA LEU A 12 0.71 2.03 -35.57
C LEU A 12 1.66 1.01 -34.95
N GLY A 13 1.74 1.02 -33.61
CA GLY A 13 2.61 0.15 -32.84
C GLY A 13 2.38 -1.33 -33.18
N SER A 14 3.48 -2.04 -33.44
CA SER A 14 3.48 -3.47 -33.76
C SER A 14 2.70 -4.27 -32.70
N PRO A 15 1.89 -5.28 -33.06
CA PRO A 15 1.08 -6.07 -32.12
C PRO A 15 1.90 -6.71 -30.98
N ILE A 16 3.19 -6.92 -31.20
CA ILE A 16 4.15 -7.42 -30.21
C ILE A 16 4.40 -6.38 -29.10
N VAL A 17 4.47 -5.10 -29.44
CA VAL A 17 4.66 -4.00 -28.47
C VAL A 17 3.40 -3.82 -27.63
N MET A 18 2.22 -3.94 -28.25
CA MET A 18 0.94 -3.86 -27.56
C MET A 18 0.71 -5.04 -26.60
N GLN A 19 1.03 -6.27 -27.02
CA GLN A 19 0.98 -7.43 -26.13
C GLN A 19 2.02 -7.36 -25.00
N SER A 20 3.20 -6.80 -25.26
CA SER A 20 4.22 -6.58 -24.22
C SER A 20 3.78 -5.53 -23.22
N ALA A 21 3.13 -4.44 -23.66
CA ALA A 21 2.55 -3.42 -22.81
C ALA A 21 1.37 -3.96 -21.97
N ILE A 22 0.51 -4.80 -22.55
CA ILE A 22 -0.58 -5.47 -21.82
C ILE A 22 -0.02 -6.45 -20.80
N LYS A 23 1.00 -7.24 -21.14
CA LYS A 23 1.63 -8.20 -20.22
C LYS A 23 2.40 -7.50 -19.10
N LEU A 24 3.02 -6.35 -19.39
CA LEU A 24 3.66 -5.50 -18.39
C LEU A 24 2.63 -4.83 -17.49
N SER A 25 1.55 -4.30 -18.05
CA SER A 25 0.40 -3.75 -17.30
C SER A 25 -0.24 -4.80 -16.40
N ASN A 26 -0.45 -6.01 -16.89
CA ASN A 26 -0.97 -7.12 -16.09
C ASN A 26 0.02 -7.56 -15.01
N ARG A 27 1.33 -7.56 -15.27
CA ARG A 27 2.34 -7.83 -14.23
C ARG A 27 2.45 -6.72 -13.20
N LEU A 28 2.25 -5.46 -13.60
CA LEU A 28 2.21 -4.32 -12.68
C LEU A 28 0.95 -4.35 -11.81
N LYS A 29 -0.21 -4.66 -12.41
CA LYS A 29 -1.47 -4.91 -11.66
C LYS A 29 -1.35 -6.10 -10.71
N GLN A 30 -0.70 -7.18 -11.14
CA GLN A 30 -0.49 -8.38 -10.32
C GLN A 30 0.56 -8.14 -9.21
N ALA A 31 1.48 -7.20 -9.40
CA ALA A 31 2.41 -6.76 -8.35
C ALA A 31 1.77 -5.81 -7.34
N SER A 32 0.78 -5.00 -7.73
CA SER A 32 0.02 -4.14 -6.81
C SER A 32 -1.01 -4.90 -5.95
N ASP A 33 -1.31 -6.15 -6.29
CA ASP A 33 -2.30 -6.99 -5.59
C ASP A 33 -1.67 -8.08 -4.69
N MET A 34 -0.33 -8.15 -4.67
CA MET A 34 0.40 -9.03 -3.76
C MET A 34 0.49 -8.36 -2.37
N PRO A 35 0.04 -9.02 -1.29
CA PRO A 35 0.18 -8.46 0.04
C PRO A 35 1.67 -8.28 0.37
N SER A 36 1.98 -7.11 0.93
CA SER A 36 3.31 -6.71 1.37
C SER A 36 3.84 -7.62 2.49
N ALA A 37 5.18 -7.62 2.64
CA ALA A 37 5.85 -8.28 3.75
C ALA A 37 5.32 -7.77 5.10
N ARG A 38 5.20 -8.67 6.08
CA ARG A 38 4.62 -8.36 7.40
C ARG A 38 5.53 -7.40 8.20
N THR A 39 4.98 -6.25 8.58
CA THR A 39 5.62 -5.32 9.53
C THR A 39 4.74 -5.17 10.77
N ASN A 40 5.14 -5.80 11.88
CA ASN A 40 4.43 -5.67 13.16
C ASN A 40 4.87 -4.37 13.86
N LEU A 41 3.93 -3.47 14.12
CA LEU A 41 4.14 -2.19 14.79
C LEU A 41 4.15 -2.33 16.32
N GLY A 42 3.78 -3.49 16.86
CA GLY A 42 3.68 -3.78 18.29
C GLY A 42 2.23 -3.94 18.77
N PRO A 43 2.03 -4.18 20.07
CA PRO A 43 0.69 -4.31 20.65
C PRO A 43 -0.05 -2.97 20.64
N LEU A 44 -1.35 -3.02 20.39
CA LEU A 44 -2.28 -1.91 20.62
C LEU A 44 -3.44 -2.44 21.47
N THR A 45 -3.16 -2.63 22.76
CA THR A 45 -4.08 -3.22 23.74
C THR A 45 -4.66 -2.21 24.70
N THR A 46 -4.27 -0.93 24.58
CA THR A 46 -4.83 0.19 25.33
C THR A 46 -5.55 1.14 24.39
N GLN A 47 -6.59 1.81 24.91
CA GLN A 47 -7.37 2.75 24.10
C GLN A 47 -6.55 4.02 23.84
N TRP A 48 -5.91 4.09 22.67
CA TRP A 48 -5.28 5.30 22.16
C TRP A 48 -6.32 6.21 21.50
N LYS A 49 -6.24 7.53 21.73
CA LYS A 49 -7.13 8.53 21.12
C LYS A 49 -6.47 9.12 19.89
N TYR A 50 -7.15 9.04 18.75
CA TYR A 50 -6.74 9.76 17.55
C TYR A 50 -6.76 11.28 17.81
N PRO A 51 -5.63 12.00 17.66
CA PRO A 51 -5.58 13.42 17.97
C PRO A 51 -6.47 14.25 17.05
N ASP A 52 -7.13 15.27 17.59
CA ASP A 52 -8.10 16.06 16.82
C ASP A 52 -7.42 16.79 15.64
N ARG A 53 -6.15 17.22 15.77
CA ARG A 53 -5.38 17.83 14.67
C ARG A 53 -5.20 16.91 13.45
N CYS A 54 -5.18 15.59 13.68
CA CYS A 54 -4.96 14.60 12.62
C CYS A 54 -6.18 14.48 11.71
N THR A 55 -7.34 14.98 12.13
CA THR A 55 -8.58 14.97 11.34
C THR A 55 -8.64 16.04 10.25
N VAL A 56 -7.73 17.03 10.28
CA VAL A 56 -7.68 18.09 9.28
C VAL A 56 -6.99 17.57 8.01
N PRO A 57 -7.69 17.45 6.87
CA PRO A 57 -7.07 16.98 5.64
C PRO A 57 -6.18 18.07 5.04
N VAL A 58 -5.00 17.67 4.57
CA VAL A 58 -4.17 18.49 3.69
C VAL A 58 -4.67 18.36 2.26
N ILE A 59 -4.98 19.47 1.60
CA ILE A 59 -5.41 19.52 0.20
C ILE A 59 -4.20 19.88 -0.67
N GLY A 60 -4.03 19.13 -1.77
CA GLY A 60 -2.87 19.25 -2.65
C GLY A 60 -2.84 20.50 -3.54
N CYS A 61 -3.99 21.11 -3.81
CA CYS A 61 -4.12 22.35 -4.58
C CYS A 61 -5.51 23.00 -4.40
N SER A 62 -5.65 24.29 -4.72
CA SER A 62 -6.90 25.07 -4.62
C SER A 62 -8.08 24.47 -5.40
N ALA A 63 -7.81 23.83 -6.53
CA ALA A 63 -8.81 23.21 -7.41
C ALA A 63 -8.92 21.69 -7.26
N CYS A 64 -8.18 21.08 -6.33
CA CYS A 64 -8.13 19.63 -6.17
C CYS A 64 -9.37 19.09 -5.45
N ASP A 65 -9.84 17.92 -5.87
CA ASP A 65 -10.97 17.19 -5.27
C ASP A 65 -10.52 16.08 -4.31
N GLY A 66 -9.28 16.14 -3.83
CA GLY A 66 -8.65 15.13 -2.97
C GLY A 66 -7.87 15.73 -1.81
N GLY A 67 -7.96 15.09 -0.64
CA GLY A 67 -7.22 15.48 0.56
C GLY A 67 -6.81 14.30 1.44
N TRP A 68 -5.80 14.51 2.30
CA TRP A 68 -5.24 13.47 3.16
C TRP A 68 -5.17 13.91 4.62
N GLN A 69 -5.80 13.17 5.52
CA GLN A 69 -5.66 13.30 6.97
C GLN A 69 -4.31 12.75 7.47
N ALA A 70 -3.98 13.05 8.73
CA ALA A 70 -2.76 12.61 9.40
C ALA A 70 -1.48 12.97 8.64
N GLN A 71 -1.47 14.15 8.01
CA GLN A 71 -0.31 14.65 7.31
C GLN A 71 0.32 15.82 8.05
N THR A 72 1.60 16.02 7.82
CA THR A 72 2.36 17.20 8.23
C THR A 72 3.13 17.76 7.04
N CYS A 73 3.55 19.02 7.16
CA CYS A 73 4.33 19.72 6.14
C CYS A 73 5.82 19.61 6.47
N GLY A 74 6.65 19.37 5.46
CA GLY A 74 8.10 19.32 5.62
C GLY A 74 8.82 19.08 4.31
N ASP A 75 10.06 18.63 4.41
CA ASP A 75 10.89 18.32 3.24
C ASP A 75 10.52 16.94 2.70
N ASN A 76 9.84 16.90 1.54
CA ASN A 76 9.53 15.66 0.85
C ASN A 76 9.75 15.80 -0.66
N ASP A 77 10.76 15.12 -1.20
CA ASP A 77 11.07 15.11 -2.64
C ASP A 77 10.09 14.25 -3.46
N ALA A 78 9.21 13.48 -2.80
CA ALA A 78 8.24 12.62 -3.48
C ALA A 78 6.96 13.34 -3.94
N ASN A 79 6.71 14.55 -3.46
CA ASN A 79 5.61 15.40 -3.95
C ASN A 79 5.98 16.87 -3.87
N THR A 80 5.43 17.69 -4.78
CA THR A 80 5.77 19.11 -4.87
C THR A 80 5.20 19.94 -3.72
N GLN A 81 4.26 19.39 -2.96
CA GLN A 81 3.59 20.04 -1.85
C GLN A 81 4.34 19.92 -0.52
N GLY A 82 5.36 19.07 -0.41
CA GLY A 82 6.07 18.83 0.86
C GLY A 82 5.22 18.11 1.91
N VAL A 83 4.23 17.31 1.49
CA VAL A 83 3.32 16.58 2.38
C VAL A 83 3.95 15.24 2.79
N LEU A 84 3.93 14.90 4.07
CA LEU A 84 4.38 13.61 4.59
C LEU A 84 3.47 13.13 5.72
N ASP A 85 3.47 11.83 6.00
CA ASP A 85 2.70 11.28 7.11
C ASP A 85 3.15 11.89 8.46
N ASP A 86 2.22 12.40 9.26
CA ASP A 86 2.48 12.80 10.64
C ASP A 86 2.59 11.55 11.51
N THR A 87 3.81 11.30 11.99
CA THR A 87 4.12 10.13 12.82
C THR A 87 3.37 10.09 14.14
N ASP A 88 2.90 11.24 14.62
CA ASP A 88 2.19 11.38 15.88
C ASP A 88 0.68 11.20 15.71
N CYS A 89 0.22 11.02 14.46
CA CYS A 89 -1.15 10.61 14.12
C CYS A 89 -1.32 9.10 13.99
N TRP A 90 -0.28 8.33 14.34
CA TRP A 90 -0.30 6.88 14.42
C TRP A 90 -0.26 6.41 15.89
N PRO A 91 -0.94 5.30 16.24
CA PRO A 91 -0.85 4.72 17.57
C PRO A 91 0.61 4.37 17.98
N PRO A 92 0.89 4.26 19.30
CA PRO A 92 2.22 3.91 19.81
C PRO A 92 2.76 2.64 19.16
N ARG A 93 4.04 2.66 18.80
CA ARG A 93 4.68 1.60 18.00
C ARG A 93 6.10 1.35 18.49
N GLN A 94 6.58 0.12 18.30
CA GLN A 94 7.90 -0.33 18.77
C GLN A 94 9.05 0.16 17.89
N THR A 95 8.79 0.52 16.64
CA THR A 95 9.82 0.91 15.67
C THR A 95 9.85 2.43 15.45
N SER A 96 11.05 3.01 15.43
CA SER A 96 11.29 4.38 14.99
C SER A 96 11.12 4.48 13.47
N MET A 97 9.86 4.52 13.03
CA MET A 97 9.49 4.70 11.62
C MET A 97 9.75 6.15 11.22
N LYS A 98 10.39 6.36 10.07
CA LYS A 98 10.47 7.66 9.42
C LYS A 98 9.16 7.92 8.68
N ALA A 99 8.70 9.17 8.68
CA ALA A 99 7.56 9.57 7.86
C ALA A 99 7.81 9.24 6.39
N GLY A 100 6.86 8.52 5.78
CA GLY A 100 6.86 8.19 4.36
C GLY A 100 5.93 9.11 3.56
N ASN A 101 5.70 8.74 2.31
CA ASN A 101 4.65 9.35 1.50
C ASN A 101 3.29 9.14 2.16
N ALA A 102 2.40 10.13 1.99
CA ALA A 102 1.05 10.11 2.54
C ALA A 102 0.35 8.75 2.35
N VAL A 103 -0.26 8.24 3.42
CA VAL A 103 -1.21 7.11 3.45
C VAL A 103 -0.69 5.75 2.95
N ASN A 104 0.62 5.52 2.90
CA ASN A 104 1.19 4.31 2.28
C ASN A 104 1.21 3.04 3.18
N GLY A 105 0.58 3.11 4.36
CA GLY A 105 0.50 2.01 5.33
C GLY A 105 1.84 1.60 5.94
N TRP A 106 1.94 1.54 7.28
CA TRP A 106 3.25 1.32 7.94
C TRP A 106 3.45 -0.10 8.46
N GLY A 107 2.36 -0.84 8.61
CA GLY A 107 2.33 -2.17 9.18
C GLY A 107 0.97 -2.48 9.78
N PHE A 108 0.93 -3.46 10.66
CA PHE A 108 -0.24 -3.82 11.46
C PHE A 108 0.12 -3.85 12.94
N TYR A 109 -0.86 -3.65 13.81
CA TYR A 109 -0.71 -3.80 15.25
C TYR A 109 -1.10 -5.21 15.67
N SER A 110 -0.28 -5.86 16.49
CA SER A 110 -0.57 -7.19 17.03
C SER A 110 0.18 -7.48 18.34
N PRO A 111 -0.51 -7.99 19.38
CA PRO A 111 -1.96 -8.17 19.45
C PRO A 111 -2.71 -6.84 19.52
N ALA A 112 -3.81 -6.74 18.78
CA ALA A 112 -4.75 -5.62 18.85
C ALA A 112 -6.12 -6.08 18.34
N PHE A 113 -7.20 -5.70 19.04
CA PHE A 113 -8.55 -6.18 18.74
C PHE A 113 -9.64 -5.10 18.94
N GLU A 114 -9.25 -3.89 19.38
CA GLU A 114 -10.14 -2.74 19.53
C GLU A 114 -9.59 -1.54 18.75
N CYS A 115 -10.45 -0.91 17.95
CA CYS A 115 -10.06 0.30 17.22
C CYS A 115 -9.73 1.45 18.18
N PRO A 116 -8.78 2.33 17.82
CA PRO A 116 -8.56 3.59 18.51
C PRO A 116 -9.83 4.39 18.76
N LYS A 117 -9.84 5.21 19.80
CA LYS A 117 -10.96 6.12 20.06
C LYS A 117 -11.05 7.15 18.91
N GLY A 118 -12.25 7.26 18.34
CA GLY A 118 -12.54 8.04 17.12
C GLY A 118 -12.64 7.19 15.86
N TYR A 119 -12.20 5.93 15.94
CA TYR A 119 -12.24 4.96 14.86
C TYR A 119 -13.26 3.84 15.15
N SER A 120 -13.73 3.20 14.09
CA SER A 120 -14.61 2.05 14.11
C SER A 120 -14.14 0.99 13.11
N THR A 121 -14.49 -0.26 13.36
CA THR A 121 -14.27 -1.35 12.40
C THR A 121 -15.01 -1.07 11.10
N ALA A 122 -14.29 -0.94 9.99
CA ALA A 122 -14.86 -0.67 8.67
C ALA A 122 -14.71 -1.88 7.72
N CYS A 123 -13.71 -2.73 7.94
CA CYS A 123 -13.52 -3.97 7.21
C CYS A 123 -12.89 -5.04 8.09
N SER A 124 -12.98 -6.30 7.66
CA SER A 124 -12.51 -7.45 8.43
C SER A 124 -12.15 -8.63 7.55
N ALA A 125 -11.26 -9.47 8.08
CA ALA A 125 -10.90 -10.76 7.51
C ALA A 125 -10.59 -11.79 8.60
N THR A 126 -10.64 -13.07 8.24
CA THR A 126 -10.17 -14.21 9.04
C THR A 126 -9.38 -15.11 8.12
N GLY A 127 -8.08 -15.25 8.39
CA GLY A 127 -7.17 -15.86 7.42
C GLY A 127 -7.02 -15.03 6.13
N PRO A 128 -6.21 -15.52 5.18
CA PRO A 128 -5.93 -14.80 3.93
C PRO A 128 -7.09 -14.78 2.93
N GLU A 129 -8.03 -15.73 3.01
CA GLU A 129 -9.06 -15.94 1.98
C GLU A 129 -10.48 -15.51 2.38
N THR A 130 -10.73 -15.25 3.66
CA THR A 130 -12.09 -14.90 4.14
C THR A 130 -12.12 -13.46 4.61
N GLY A 131 -12.89 -12.60 3.96
CA GLY A 131 -13.03 -11.21 4.36
C GLY A 131 -13.76 -10.34 3.35
N ASN A 132 -13.94 -9.06 3.68
CA ASN A 132 -14.56 -8.07 2.79
C ASN A 132 -13.58 -7.02 2.27
N PHE A 133 -12.28 -7.20 2.52
CA PHE A 133 -11.24 -6.26 2.12
C PHE A 133 -9.90 -6.96 1.90
N ASN A 134 -9.16 -6.53 0.89
CA ASN A 134 -7.80 -7.01 0.63
C ASN A 134 -6.78 -6.14 1.39
N PHE A 135 -6.29 -6.64 2.52
CA PHE A 135 -5.36 -5.91 3.38
C PHE A 135 -3.95 -5.85 2.76
N GLN A 136 -3.27 -4.71 2.89
CA GLN A 136 -1.89 -4.54 2.40
C GLN A 136 -0.93 -5.54 3.04
N PHE A 137 -1.06 -5.80 4.34
CA PHE A 137 -0.15 -6.68 5.06
C PHE A 137 -0.78 -8.07 5.18
N SER A 138 -0.02 -9.08 4.78
CA SER A 138 -0.49 -10.46 4.74
C SER A 138 -1.05 -10.94 6.08
N ILE A 139 -2.13 -11.73 5.97
CA ILE A 139 -2.89 -12.30 7.08
C ILE A 139 -2.53 -13.78 7.19
N GLN A 140 -2.30 -14.28 8.40
CA GLN A 140 -2.07 -15.71 8.64
C GLN A 140 -3.39 -16.46 8.86
N ASP A 141 -3.42 -17.76 8.56
CA ASP A 141 -4.63 -18.60 8.58
C ASP A 141 -5.39 -18.57 9.91
N ASP A 142 -4.67 -18.41 11.03
CA ASP A 142 -5.23 -18.38 12.38
C ASP A 142 -5.43 -16.96 12.95
N GLU A 143 -5.31 -15.93 12.11
CA GLU A 143 -5.48 -14.54 12.52
C GLU A 143 -6.87 -13.98 12.16
N ARG A 144 -7.42 -13.24 13.11
CA ARG A 144 -8.54 -12.33 12.88
C ARG A 144 -7.99 -10.93 12.67
N VAL A 145 -8.55 -10.23 11.70
CA VAL A 145 -8.07 -8.91 11.28
C VAL A 145 -9.23 -7.95 11.11
N ILE A 146 -9.05 -6.72 11.59
CA ILE A 146 -9.94 -5.60 11.29
C ILE A 146 -9.15 -4.42 10.75
N GLY A 147 -9.78 -3.70 9.82
CA GLY A 147 -9.36 -2.37 9.40
C GLY A 147 -10.19 -1.32 10.12
N CYS A 148 -9.52 -0.49 10.91
CA CYS A 148 -10.14 0.60 11.62
C CYS A 148 -10.08 1.86 10.78
N CYS A 149 -11.22 2.52 10.58
CA CYS A 149 -11.33 3.82 9.93
C CYS A 149 -11.96 4.86 10.85
N PRO A 150 -11.70 6.17 10.65
CA PRO A 150 -12.44 7.21 11.35
C PRO A 150 -13.95 7.05 11.15
N SER A 151 -14.74 7.52 12.11
CA SER A 151 -16.20 7.47 11.99
C SER A 151 -16.68 8.18 10.72
N GLY A 152 -17.50 7.51 9.91
CA GLY A 152 -17.98 8.04 8.62
C GLY A 152 -17.08 7.76 7.40
N TYR A 153 -16.00 6.99 7.60
CA TYR A 153 -15.12 6.53 6.54
C TYR A 153 -15.29 5.03 6.29
N THR A 154 -14.96 4.60 5.08
CA THR A 154 -14.94 3.19 4.66
C THR A 154 -13.52 2.76 4.28
N CYS A 155 -13.20 1.47 4.41
CA CYS A 155 -11.94 0.95 3.88
C CYS A 155 -11.90 1.14 2.36
N ALA A 156 -10.79 1.67 1.86
CA ALA A 156 -10.63 2.10 0.49
C ALA A 156 -9.38 1.45 -0.12
N SER A 157 -9.48 1.12 -1.41
CA SER A 157 -8.35 0.70 -2.23
C SER A 157 -7.70 1.84 -3.04
N PRO A 158 -8.43 2.90 -3.48
CA PRO A 158 -7.79 4.09 -4.07
C PRO A 158 -6.93 4.80 -3.02
N GLY A 159 -5.64 5.03 -3.33
CA GLY A 159 -4.65 5.54 -2.36
C GLY A 159 -3.71 4.45 -1.82
N GLY A 160 -4.00 3.18 -2.11
CA GLY A 160 -3.23 2.02 -1.66
C GLY A 160 -4.01 1.17 -0.65
N PRO A 161 -3.70 -0.13 -0.53
CA PRO A 161 -4.28 -0.96 0.52
C PRO A 161 -3.83 -0.40 1.90
N GLN A 162 -4.70 -0.30 2.90
CA GLN A 162 -4.55 0.47 4.18
C GLN A 162 -4.95 1.95 4.18
N THR A 163 -5.82 2.36 3.26
CA THR A 163 -6.40 3.70 3.28
C THR A 163 -7.89 3.63 3.62
N CYS A 164 -8.38 4.61 4.36
CA CYS A 164 -9.80 4.87 4.54
C CYS A 164 -10.22 6.03 3.64
N SER A 165 -11.42 6.03 3.10
CA SER A 165 -11.95 7.17 2.34
C SER A 165 -13.36 7.55 2.75
N THR A 166 -13.69 8.81 2.49
CA THR A 166 -15.05 9.35 2.53
C THR A 166 -15.18 10.44 1.48
N ILE A 167 -16.42 10.80 1.11
CA ILE A 167 -16.70 11.90 0.19
C ILE A 167 -17.52 12.95 0.93
N ILE A 168 -17.03 14.18 0.96
CA ILE A 168 -17.77 15.34 1.47
C ILE A 168 -18.19 16.19 0.28
N SER A 169 -19.48 16.45 0.11
CA SER A 169 -20.02 17.25 -1.00
C SER A 169 -20.75 18.52 -0.55
N ARG A 170 -20.96 18.69 0.76
CA ARG A 170 -21.74 19.80 1.32
C ARG A 170 -21.20 20.25 2.65
N GLY A 171 -21.37 21.54 2.94
CA GLY A 171 -21.00 22.16 4.21
C GLY A 171 -19.59 22.73 4.20
N SER A 172 -19.15 23.22 5.35
CA SER A 172 -17.82 23.81 5.54
C SER A 172 -16.92 22.87 6.31
N LEU A 173 -15.70 22.65 5.82
CA LEU A 173 -14.67 21.87 6.50
C LEU A 173 -13.38 22.68 6.63
N GLN A 174 -12.64 22.44 7.71
CA GLN A 174 -11.30 22.99 7.87
C GLN A 174 -10.31 22.11 7.08
N VAL A 175 -9.49 22.75 6.25
CA VAL A 175 -8.46 22.12 5.43
C VAL A 175 -7.11 22.72 5.76
N ALA A 176 -6.06 21.97 5.48
CA ALA A 176 -4.69 22.44 5.54
C ALA A 176 -4.07 22.49 4.13
N SER A 177 -3.10 23.37 3.94
CA SER A 177 -2.21 23.39 2.78
C SER A 177 -0.78 23.60 3.26
N CYS A 178 0.17 22.97 2.60
CA CYS A 178 1.59 23.18 2.90
C CYS A 178 2.14 24.35 2.09
N SER A 179 2.67 25.36 2.78
CA SER A 179 3.35 26.51 2.18
C SER A 179 4.70 26.66 2.83
N THR A 180 5.79 26.48 2.07
CA THR A 180 7.17 26.64 2.57
C THR A 180 7.45 25.90 3.89
N LYS A 181 7.00 24.63 4.00
CA LYS A 181 7.09 23.76 5.19
C LYS A 181 6.18 24.13 6.37
N GLU A 182 5.40 25.20 6.25
CA GLU A 182 4.41 25.58 7.25
C GLU A 182 3.02 25.06 6.86
N THR A 183 2.23 24.72 7.87
CA THR A 183 0.83 24.34 7.70
C THR A 183 -0.04 25.59 7.76
N VAL A 184 -0.72 25.89 6.65
CA VAL A 184 -1.71 26.97 6.57
C VAL A 184 -3.10 26.36 6.67
N LEU A 185 -3.88 26.79 7.66
CA LEU A 185 -5.26 26.37 7.84
C LEU A 185 -6.21 27.29 7.09
N ASN A 186 -7.14 26.70 6.34
CA ASN A 186 -8.17 27.39 5.59
C ASN A 186 -9.52 26.70 5.80
N TRP A 187 -10.62 27.41 5.49
CA TRP A 187 -11.94 26.81 5.45
C TRP A 187 -12.39 26.65 4.00
N MET A 188 -12.86 25.45 3.66
CA MET A 188 -13.45 25.14 2.37
C MET A 188 -14.94 24.88 2.54
N THR A 189 -15.78 25.49 1.70
CA THR A 189 -17.23 25.24 1.68
C THR A 189 -17.60 24.58 0.37
N LEU A 190 -18.37 23.49 0.44
CA LEU A 190 -18.77 22.69 -0.72
C LEU A 190 -20.27 22.80 -1.01
N PRO A 191 -20.67 22.78 -2.31
CA PRO A 191 -19.80 22.81 -3.49
C PRO A 191 -19.07 24.15 -3.64
N ALA A 192 -17.89 24.14 -4.28
CA ALA A 192 -17.06 25.33 -4.47
C ALA A 192 -16.89 25.66 -5.96
N THR A 193 -16.80 26.94 -6.30
CA THR A 193 -16.42 27.40 -7.64
C THR A 193 -15.06 28.08 -7.57
N VAL A 194 -14.07 27.51 -8.25
CA VAL A 194 -12.70 28.01 -8.27
C VAL A 194 -12.45 28.64 -9.64
N THR A 195 -11.97 29.89 -9.63
CA THR A 195 -11.59 30.59 -10.87
C THR A 195 -10.08 30.82 -10.85
N GLU A 196 -9.36 30.17 -11.75
CA GLU A 196 -7.95 30.41 -12.02
C GLU A 196 -7.81 31.05 -13.40
N ASP A 197 -7.26 32.27 -13.43
CA ASP A 197 -7.06 33.12 -14.61
C ASP A 197 -8.32 33.29 -15.49
N THR A 198 -8.55 32.36 -16.41
CA THR A 198 -9.67 32.36 -17.38
C THR A 198 -10.52 31.08 -17.34
N SER A 199 -10.20 30.14 -16.45
CA SER A 199 -10.92 28.88 -16.28
C SER A 199 -11.69 28.86 -14.96
N THR A 200 -12.97 28.52 -15.06
CA THR A 200 -13.83 28.27 -13.90
C THR A 200 -14.07 26.78 -13.77
N ALA A 201 -13.68 26.22 -12.63
CA ALA A 201 -13.94 24.83 -12.26
C ALA A 201 -14.94 24.78 -11.09
N THR A 202 -15.80 23.76 -11.08
CA THR A 202 -16.70 23.48 -9.95
C THR A 202 -16.23 22.22 -9.24
N ILE A 203 -16.15 22.28 -7.92
CA ILE A 203 -15.83 21.16 -7.05
C ILE A 203 -17.13 20.76 -6.35
N ASP A 204 -17.77 19.71 -6.85
CA ASP A 204 -19.02 19.18 -6.30
C ASP A 204 -18.82 18.37 -5.02
N GLY A 205 -17.59 17.91 -4.77
CA GLY A 205 -17.20 17.25 -3.55
C GLY A 205 -15.71 16.95 -3.53
N ILE A 206 -15.21 16.58 -2.36
CA ILE A 206 -13.83 16.16 -2.16
C ILE A 206 -13.81 14.75 -1.59
N THR A 207 -12.88 13.94 -2.08
CA THR A 207 -12.53 12.65 -1.49
C THR A 207 -11.47 12.87 -0.44
N ILE A 208 -11.76 12.51 0.81
CA ILE A 208 -10.79 12.60 1.90
C ILE A 208 -10.30 11.20 2.21
N TYR A 209 -8.98 11.06 2.20
CA TYR A 209 -8.28 9.86 2.61
C TYR A 209 -7.79 10.00 4.05
N ALA A 210 -7.85 8.91 4.82
CA ALA A 210 -7.36 8.84 6.19
C ALA A 210 -6.59 7.54 6.42
N PRO A 211 -5.69 7.47 7.43
CA PRO A 211 -5.00 6.23 7.76
C PRO A 211 -5.99 5.14 8.14
N MET A 212 -5.86 3.95 7.56
CA MET A 212 -6.48 2.73 8.08
C MET A 212 -5.50 2.05 9.02
N PHE A 213 -5.97 1.67 10.21
CA PHE A 213 -5.16 0.86 11.13
C PHE A 213 -5.59 -0.60 11.02
N GLN A 214 -4.69 -1.46 10.53
CA GLN A 214 -4.88 -2.90 10.57
C GLN A 214 -4.52 -3.44 11.95
N LEU A 215 -5.48 -4.11 12.58
CA LEU A 215 -5.32 -4.77 13.87
C LEU A 215 -5.45 -6.28 13.69
N ASN A 216 -4.46 -7.03 14.17
CA ASN A 216 -4.42 -8.49 14.08
C ASN A 216 -4.39 -9.11 15.48
N TRP A 217 -5.16 -10.17 15.68
CA TRP A 217 -5.12 -10.98 16.89
C TRP A 217 -5.49 -12.44 16.62
N ARG A 218 -5.20 -13.28 17.61
CA ARG A 218 -5.60 -14.68 17.69
C ARG A 218 -6.42 -14.92 18.95
N ASP A 219 -7.10 -16.06 19.02
CA ASP A 219 -7.95 -16.38 20.18
C ASP A 219 -7.16 -16.40 21.50
N LYS A 220 -5.89 -16.83 21.48
CA LYS A 220 -5.02 -16.81 22.68
C LYS A 220 -4.72 -15.40 23.18
N ASP A 221 -4.75 -14.38 22.33
CA ASP A 221 -4.39 -13.01 22.69
C ASP A 221 -5.49 -12.34 23.53
N LEU A 222 -6.74 -12.80 23.37
CA LEU A 222 -7.88 -12.31 24.15
C LEU A 222 -7.74 -12.63 25.65
N SER A 223 -7.09 -13.75 25.98
CA SER A 223 -6.85 -14.16 27.37
C SER A 223 -5.84 -13.26 28.11
N LEU A 224 -4.88 -12.66 27.38
CA LEU A 224 -3.85 -11.80 27.93
C LEU A 224 -4.37 -10.41 28.33
N SER A 225 -5.47 -9.95 27.72
CA SER A 225 -6.09 -8.65 28.04
C SER A 225 -6.73 -8.64 29.43
N SER A 226 -7.24 -9.78 29.91
CA SER A 226 -7.89 -9.87 31.23
C SER A 226 -6.92 -9.89 32.42
N GLY A 227 -5.61 -10.06 32.18
CA GLY A 227 -4.60 -10.25 33.23
C GLY A 227 -3.98 -8.98 33.84
N SER A 228 -4.35 -7.78 33.38
CA SER A 228 -3.73 -6.51 33.82
C SER A 228 -4.49 -5.79 34.96
N THR A 229 -5.30 -6.50 35.74
CA THR A 229 -5.82 -5.98 37.01
C THR A 229 -4.76 -6.19 38.11
N ARG A 230 -4.13 -5.09 38.53
CA ARG A 230 -3.16 -5.00 39.63
C ARG A 230 -3.59 -5.84 40.86
N SER A 231 -2.79 -6.84 41.23
CA SER A 231 -2.75 -7.33 42.62
C SER A 231 -2.22 -6.21 43.51
N ALA A 232 -3.12 -5.52 44.22
CA ALA A 232 -2.77 -4.68 45.34
C ALA A 232 -2.44 -5.60 46.54
N THR A 233 -1.16 -5.93 46.71
CA THR A 233 -0.70 -6.59 47.94
C THR A 233 -0.64 -5.55 49.05
N THR A 234 -1.66 -5.53 49.90
CA THR A 234 -1.66 -4.84 51.18
C THR A 234 -0.65 -5.53 52.10
N VAL A 235 0.41 -4.83 52.54
CA VAL A 235 1.28 -5.31 53.61
C VAL A 235 1.34 -4.25 54.71
N SER A 236 0.82 -4.63 55.88
CA SER A 236 0.73 -3.85 57.10
C SER A 236 2.06 -3.78 57.85
N VAL A 237 2.32 -2.64 58.50
CA VAL A 237 3.42 -2.40 59.45
C VAL A 237 3.06 -3.02 60.82
N PRO A 238 4.04 -3.50 61.63
CA PRO A 238 4.48 -2.68 62.76
C PRO A 238 6.00 -2.72 63.06
N GLU A 239 6.37 -1.80 63.95
CA GLU A 239 7.64 -1.27 64.43
C GLU A 239 8.43 -2.17 65.40
N GLU A 240 9.78 -2.19 65.33
CA GLU A 240 10.67 -2.13 66.51
C GLU A 240 12.15 -1.84 66.17
N THR A 241 12.81 -1.25 67.16
CA THR A 241 14.11 -0.55 67.22
C THR A 241 15.34 -1.49 67.27
N GLY A 242 16.49 -1.09 66.70
CA GLY A 242 17.77 -1.77 66.98
C GLY A 242 18.97 -1.34 66.12
N THR A 243 20.09 -1.05 66.78
CA THR A 243 21.26 -0.28 66.33
C THR A 243 22.34 -1.07 65.56
N SER A 244 23.11 -0.31 64.76
CA SER A 244 24.52 -0.47 64.32
C SER A 244 24.93 -1.44 63.18
N SER A 245 25.27 -0.80 62.05
CA SER A 245 26.43 -1.00 61.16
C SER A 245 26.81 -2.40 60.66
N SER A 246 26.57 -2.67 59.38
CA SER A 246 27.62 -2.90 58.36
C SER A 246 27.05 -3.36 57.00
N SER A 247 27.75 -2.95 55.93
CA SER A 247 27.82 -3.55 54.57
C SER A 247 26.59 -3.64 53.66
N SER A 248 26.59 -2.83 52.59
CA SER A 248 26.36 -3.16 51.17
C SER A 248 26.43 -1.83 50.37
N ASP A 249 26.95 -1.74 49.16
CA ASP A 249 26.26 -2.21 47.94
C ASP A 249 27.27 -2.58 46.84
N GLY A 250 27.35 -3.88 46.57
CA GLY A 250 27.91 -4.40 45.33
C GLY A 250 26.81 -4.45 44.27
N SER A 251 27.02 -3.75 43.16
CA SER A 251 26.19 -3.79 41.96
C SER A 251 26.15 -5.21 41.36
N SER A 252 24.96 -5.81 41.27
CA SER A 252 24.75 -7.06 40.54
C SER A 252 24.70 -6.80 39.03
N SER A 253 25.77 -7.11 38.31
CA SER A 253 25.78 -7.22 36.85
C SER A 253 25.33 -8.64 36.45
N GLY A 254 24.13 -8.74 35.86
CA GLY A 254 23.63 -9.98 35.29
C GLY A 254 24.33 -10.30 33.96
N GLY A 255 25.38 -11.11 34.02
CA GLY A 255 26.01 -11.72 32.84
C GLY A 255 25.21 -12.93 32.34
N LEU A 256 25.04 -13.03 31.02
CA LEU A 256 24.37 -14.16 30.37
C LEU A 256 25.13 -15.47 30.64
N SER A 257 24.38 -16.53 30.92
CA SER A 257 24.91 -17.87 31.20
C SER A 257 25.88 -18.34 30.11
N THR A 258 27.00 -18.93 30.53
CA THR A 258 28.05 -19.48 29.66
C THR A 258 27.50 -20.46 28.61
N GLY A 259 26.34 -21.10 28.88
CA GLY A 259 25.64 -21.94 27.91
C GLY A 259 25.04 -21.17 26.72
N ALA A 260 24.59 -19.93 26.91
CA ALA A 260 24.04 -19.10 25.82
C ALA A 260 25.15 -18.56 24.90
N GLN A 261 26.32 -18.24 25.46
CA GLN A 261 27.47 -17.76 24.69
C GLN A 261 28.10 -18.88 23.84
N ALA A 262 28.09 -20.14 24.30
CA ALA A 262 28.61 -21.28 23.55
C ALA A 262 27.73 -21.66 22.34
N GLY A 263 26.41 -21.46 22.41
CA GLY A 263 25.48 -21.80 21.33
C GLY A 263 25.59 -20.90 20.08
N ILE A 264 25.90 -19.61 20.27
CA ILE A 264 25.96 -18.62 19.18
C ILE A 264 27.21 -18.82 18.32
N GLY A 265 28.32 -19.29 18.88
CA GLY A 265 29.58 -19.48 18.16
C GLY A 265 29.53 -20.57 17.09
N VAL A 266 28.80 -21.67 17.33
CA VAL A 266 28.78 -22.83 16.42
C VAL A 266 27.78 -22.64 15.28
N GLY A 267 26.65 -21.96 15.54
CA GLY A 267 25.59 -21.76 14.54
C GLY A 267 26.02 -20.91 13.34
N VAL A 268 26.78 -19.83 13.59
CA VAL A 268 27.20 -18.90 12.52
C VAL A 268 28.23 -19.55 11.57
N GLY A 269 29.11 -20.41 12.09
CA GLY A 269 30.12 -21.09 11.29
C GLY A 269 29.53 -22.00 10.22
N VAL A 270 28.50 -22.79 10.57
CA VAL A 270 27.87 -23.74 9.64
C VAL A 270 27.06 -23.02 8.57
N VAL A 271 26.29 -22.00 8.95
CA VAL A 271 25.48 -21.21 8.00
C VAL A 271 26.37 -20.40 7.06
N GLY A 272 27.45 -19.80 7.58
CA GLY A 272 28.42 -19.05 6.78
C GLY A 272 29.09 -19.91 5.70
N LEU A 273 29.54 -21.11 6.05
CA LEU A 273 30.16 -22.04 5.09
C LEU A 273 29.18 -22.53 4.02
N ALA A 274 27.91 -22.76 4.37
CA ALA A 274 26.87 -23.15 3.43
C ALA A 274 26.60 -22.06 2.37
N ILE A 275 26.52 -20.79 2.79
CA ILE A 275 26.27 -19.66 1.89
C ILE A 275 27.46 -19.45 0.94
N ILE A 276 28.70 -19.52 1.45
CA ILE A 276 29.91 -19.40 0.62
C ILE A 276 29.99 -20.54 -0.41
N GLY A 277 29.67 -21.77 0.00
CA GLY A 277 29.61 -22.92 -0.91
C GLY A 277 28.57 -22.75 -2.02
N ALA A 278 27.36 -22.29 -1.68
CA ALA A 278 26.29 -22.05 -2.64
C ALA A 278 26.66 -20.94 -3.65
N ALA A 279 27.24 -19.83 -3.17
CA ALA A 279 27.68 -18.74 -4.02
C ALA A 279 28.77 -19.18 -5.02
N PHE A 280 29.77 -19.95 -4.55
CA PHE A 280 30.84 -20.48 -5.40
C PHE A 280 30.30 -21.44 -6.47
N TYR A 281 29.37 -22.32 -6.10
CA TYR A 281 28.74 -23.26 -7.03
C TYR A 281 27.97 -22.56 -8.16
N LEU A 282 27.16 -21.55 -7.82
CA LEU A 282 26.39 -20.78 -8.79
C LEU A 282 27.28 -19.95 -9.73
N TRP A 283 28.38 -19.40 -9.21
CA TRP A 283 29.35 -18.67 -10.03
C TRP A 283 30.06 -19.59 -11.02
N ARG A 284 30.42 -20.80 -10.60
CA ARG A 284 31.04 -21.81 -11.48
C ARG A 284 30.08 -22.29 -12.56
N ARG A 285 28.78 -22.39 -12.25
CA ARG A 285 27.74 -22.77 -13.23
C ARG A 285 27.55 -21.69 -14.30
N ARG A 286 27.59 -20.40 -13.94
CA ARG A 286 27.48 -19.30 -14.91
C ARG A 286 28.66 -19.24 -15.88
N LYS A 287 29.86 -19.65 -15.47
CA LYS A 287 31.05 -19.66 -16.34
C LYS A 287 31.12 -20.84 -17.33
N ARG A 288 30.17 -21.79 -17.28
CA ARG A 288 30.10 -22.93 -18.21
C ARG A 288 29.06 -22.76 -19.33
N ALA A 289 28.39 -21.63 -19.42
CA ALA A 289 27.55 -21.29 -20.56
C ALA A 289 28.40 -20.53 -21.59
N THR A 290 28.96 -21.26 -22.55
CA THR A 290 29.59 -20.68 -23.75
C THR A 290 28.53 -19.93 -24.57
N PRO A 291 28.79 -18.72 -25.07
CA PRO A 291 27.92 -18.11 -26.08
C PRO A 291 28.07 -18.89 -27.39
N VAL A 292 26.98 -19.51 -27.85
CA VAL A 292 26.93 -20.09 -29.20
C VAL A 292 26.83 -18.92 -30.20
N ALA A 293 27.88 -18.78 -31.00
CA ALA A 293 27.94 -17.92 -32.17
C ALA A 293 27.29 -18.62 -33.38
N GLU A 294 26.49 -17.84 -34.11
CA GLU A 294 26.31 -17.76 -35.57
C GLU A 294 26.01 -19.02 -36.39
N LEU A 295 24.95 -18.95 -37.22
CA LEU A 295 25.09 -19.16 -38.67
C LEU A 295 24.09 -18.30 -39.44
N GLU A 296 24.65 -17.30 -40.13
CA GLU A 296 24.08 -16.72 -41.35
C GLU A 296 23.83 -17.81 -42.40
N THR A 297 22.78 -17.63 -43.21
CA THR A 297 22.77 -18.18 -44.57
C THR A 297 22.22 -17.12 -45.52
N LYS A 298 23.17 -16.39 -46.10
CA LYS A 298 23.02 -15.51 -47.26
C LYS A 298 23.07 -16.37 -48.52
N GLY A 299 21.93 -16.52 -49.20
CA GLY A 299 21.83 -17.15 -50.52
C GLY A 299 21.32 -16.12 -51.53
N ASP A 300 22.24 -15.55 -52.29
CA ASP A 300 22.01 -14.68 -53.44
C ASP A 300 21.61 -15.53 -54.65
N GLN A 301 20.50 -15.22 -55.34
CA GLN A 301 20.48 -15.26 -56.80
C GLN A 301 19.25 -14.58 -57.43
N LYS A 302 19.56 -13.98 -58.57
CA LYS A 302 18.92 -12.88 -59.28
C LYS A 302 17.99 -13.39 -60.39
N ALA A 303 16.84 -12.72 -60.52
CA ALA A 303 16.02 -12.48 -61.71
C ALA A 303 15.90 -13.56 -62.82
N ALA A 304 14.70 -14.12 -62.94
CA ALA A 304 13.99 -14.27 -64.22
C ALA A 304 12.46 -14.31 -63.96
N GLU A 305 11.73 -13.33 -64.49
CA GLU A 305 10.29 -13.44 -64.82
C GLU A 305 10.11 -14.60 -65.83
N PRO A 306 8.92 -15.26 -65.99
CA PRO A 306 7.63 -14.56 -66.16
C PRO A 306 6.34 -15.33 -65.70
N VAL A 307 5.20 -14.63 -65.81
CA VAL A 307 3.80 -15.12 -66.00
C VAL A 307 2.97 -15.68 -64.82
N LEU A 308 2.02 -14.85 -64.38
CA LEU A 308 0.59 -15.08 -64.03
C LEU A 308 0.07 -16.51 -63.80
N THR A 309 -0.51 -16.79 -62.61
CA THR A 309 -1.82 -17.47 -62.50
C THR A 309 -2.53 -17.28 -61.14
N HIS A 310 -3.64 -16.54 -61.20
CA HIS A 310 -4.96 -16.66 -60.53
C HIS A 310 -5.12 -17.25 -59.13
N GLY A 311 -5.65 -16.39 -58.24
CA GLY A 311 -6.13 -16.71 -56.89
C GLY A 311 -7.48 -17.44 -56.83
N SER A 312 -7.71 -18.05 -55.68
CA SER A 312 -8.91 -18.81 -55.32
C SER A 312 -10.12 -17.90 -55.04
N PRO A 313 -11.36 -18.32 -55.38
CA PRO A 313 -12.57 -17.54 -55.12
C PRO A 313 -13.07 -17.68 -53.67
N PRO A 314 -13.73 -16.65 -53.09
CA PRO A 314 -14.38 -16.72 -51.79
C PRO A 314 -15.72 -17.48 -51.85
N PRO A 315 -16.19 -18.04 -50.71
CA PRO A 315 -17.38 -18.88 -50.64
C PRO A 315 -18.69 -18.08 -50.82
N GLN A 316 -19.59 -18.61 -51.64
CA GLN A 316 -20.94 -18.08 -51.86
C GLN A 316 -21.93 -18.64 -50.81
N TYR A 317 -22.74 -17.76 -50.23
CA TYR A 317 -23.90 -18.14 -49.41
C TYR A 317 -25.20 -18.02 -50.24
N PRO A 318 -26.14 -18.98 -50.12
CA PRO A 318 -27.43 -18.90 -50.80
C PRO A 318 -28.36 -17.86 -50.14
N PRO A 319 -29.22 -17.18 -50.91
CA PRO A 319 -30.11 -16.16 -50.39
C PRO A 319 -31.26 -16.76 -49.56
N ALA A 320 -31.64 -16.03 -48.51
CA ALA A 320 -32.81 -16.32 -47.68
C ALA A 320 -34.05 -15.65 -48.26
N GLU A 321 -35.07 -16.46 -48.59
CA GLU A 321 -36.40 -15.99 -49.00
C GLU A 321 -37.21 -15.56 -47.75
N LEU A 322 -37.85 -14.39 -47.81
CA LEU A 322 -38.84 -13.94 -46.84
C LEU A 322 -40.16 -13.70 -47.59
N ASP A 323 -41.15 -14.54 -47.31
CA ASP A 323 -42.52 -14.44 -47.82
C ASP A 323 -43.19 -13.16 -47.32
N ALA A 324 -43.67 -12.33 -48.25
CA ALA A 324 -44.55 -11.20 -47.97
C ALA A 324 -45.92 -11.46 -48.61
N THR A 325 -46.85 -12.00 -47.82
CA THR A 325 -48.29 -11.95 -48.11
C THR A 325 -48.97 -11.08 -47.06
N SER A 326 -49.40 -9.89 -47.46
CA SER A 326 -50.56 -9.25 -46.84
C SER A 326 -51.27 -8.38 -47.86
N SER A 327 -52.50 -8.80 -48.16
CA SER A 327 -53.37 -8.27 -49.18
C SER A 327 -53.94 -6.90 -48.78
N ARG A 328 -53.99 -6.04 -49.78
CA ARG A 328 -54.73 -4.77 -49.86
C ARG A 328 -56.24 -5.03 -49.70
N HIS A 329 -56.94 -4.20 -48.93
CA HIS A 329 -58.34 -3.85 -49.18
C HIS A 329 -58.51 -2.36 -48.87
N GLU A 330 -58.89 -1.59 -49.89
CA GLU A 330 -59.49 -0.26 -49.75
C GLU A 330 -61.01 -0.44 -49.61
N MET A 331 -61.62 0.42 -48.78
CA MET A 331 -63.05 0.75 -48.61
C MET A 331 -64.09 -0.37 -48.51
#